data_AF-A0A098GI41-F1
#
_entry.id   AF-A0A098GI41-F1
#
_cell.length_a   1.000
_cell.length_b   1.000
_cell.length_c   1.000
_cell.angle_alpha   90.00
_cell.angle_beta   90.00
_cell.angle_gamma   90.00
#
_symmetry.space_group_name_H-M   'P 1'
#
loop_
_entity.id
_entity.type
_entity.pdbx_description
1 polymer ?
#
loop_
_entity_poly.entity_id
_entity_poly.type
_entity_poly.pdbx_seq_one_letter_code
_entity_poly.pdbx_strand_id
1 'polypeptide(L)'
;MVITIAFLLAQIILLISYLMTSMLLLRALVCVAQVCFMIATLMFGLQQPGMLSSFIFSILILLINILHIYRLLYAKIPSPIPEAYKVIYENKFKQFLSREFMILMSYAQPKSTTNDYLIQEDIIADVSVLIEGKAWVLMGTNQITELEQNSIIGEISFLTHSTSIASVKAINTVKFCTWTRENLLKLKKQYPNVYYKFYDLLIKSAGEKLRDQNIRGFYLKKTLKIPS
;
A
#
# COMPACT_ATOMS: atom_id res chain seq x y z
N MET A 1 -21.84 38.82 25.57
CA MET A 1 -21.74 38.98 24.11
C MET A 1 -20.45 38.40 23.54
N VAL A 2 -19.27 38.86 23.98
CA VAL A 2 -17.96 38.39 23.47
C VAL A 2 -17.77 36.87 23.59
N ILE A 3 -18.15 36.28 24.72
CA ILE A 3 -17.97 34.83 24.97
C ILE A 3 -18.88 33.99 24.05
N THR A 4 -20.13 34.41 23.87
CA THR A 4 -21.07 33.75 22.94
C THR A 4 -20.55 33.78 21.50
N ILE A 5 -19.95 34.90 21.09
CA ILE A 5 -19.32 35.03 19.77
C ILE A 5 -18.13 34.07 19.64
N ALA A 6 -17.31 33.91 20.69
CA ALA A 6 -16.19 32.97 20.69
C ALA A 6 -16.65 31.51 20.52
N PHE A 7 -17.70 31.10 21.22
CA PHE A 7 -18.29 29.76 21.06
C PHE A 7 -18.90 29.57 19.66
N LEU A 8 -19.61 30.57 19.13
CA LEU A 8 -20.18 30.52 17.78
C LEU A 8 -19.08 30.38 16.72
N LEU A 9 -18.00 31.13 16.86
CA LEU A 9 -16.86 31.07 15.96
C LEU A 9 -16.19 29.68 16.00
N ALA A 10 -15.99 29.12 17.20
CA ALA A 10 -15.46 27.76 17.35
C ALA A 10 -16.37 26.70 16.68
N GLN A 11 -17.69 26.84 16.83
CA GLN A 11 -18.67 25.96 16.16
C GLN A 11 -18.64 26.09 14.64
N ILE A 12 -18.51 27.32 14.11
CA ILE A 12 -18.39 27.55 12.66
C ILE A 12 -17.13 26.88 12.11
N ILE A 13 -15.98 27.02 12.78
CA ILE A 13 -14.74 26.35 12.38
C ILE A 13 -14.91 24.84 12.40
N LEU A 14 -15.56 24.31 13.45
CA LEU A 14 -15.85 22.88 13.55
C LEU A 14 -16.75 22.40 12.41
N LEU A 15 -17.79 23.17 12.05
CA LEU A 15 -18.68 22.85 10.94
C LEU A 15 -17.93 22.86 9.60
N ILE A 16 -17.10 23.88 9.36
CA ILE A 16 -16.22 23.97 8.18
C ILE A 16 -15.28 22.77 8.13
N SER A 17 -14.78 22.30 9.28
CA SER A 17 -13.90 21.13 9.32
C SER A 17 -14.59 19.90 8.69
N TYR A 18 -15.89 19.70 8.93
CA TYR A 18 -16.63 18.56 8.38
C TYR A 18 -16.91 18.65 6.88
N LEU A 19 -16.76 19.83 6.28
CA LEU A 19 -16.80 20.00 4.82
C LEU A 19 -15.48 19.61 4.15
N MET A 20 -14.40 19.41 4.90
CA MET A 20 -13.09 19.10 4.33
C MET A 20 -13.00 17.65 3.85
N THR A 21 -12.60 17.49 2.58
CA THR A 21 -12.28 16.18 1.98
C THR A 21 -10.87 15.71 2.33
N SER A 22 -9.94 16.65 2.56
CA SER A 22 -8.59 16.35 2.99
C SER A 22 -8.56 15.94 4.46
N MET A 23 -8.10 14.71 4.71
CA MET A 23 -7.99 14.19 6.08
C MET A 23 -7.03 15.02 6.94
N LEU A 24 -6.01 15.67 6.37
CA LEU A 24 -5.10 16.53 7.13
C LEU A 24 -5.77 17.87 7.51
N LEU A 25 -6.49 18.50 6.56
CA LEU A 25 -7.15 19.79 6.78
C LEU A 25 -8.29 19.66 7.79
N LEU A 26 -9.08 18.59 7.70
CA LEU A 26 -10.11 18.26 8.69
C LEU A 26 -9.51 18.26 10.11
N ARG A 27 -8.42 17.51 10.32
CA ARG A 27 -7.78 17.38 11.64
C ARG A 27 -7.20 18.71 12.13
N ALA A 28 -6.58 19.49 11.24
CA ALA A 28 -6.03 20.79 11.58
C ALA A 28 -7.13 21.78 12.03
N LEU A 29 -8.25 21.86 11.30
CA LEU A 29 -9.36 22.74 11.67
C LEU A 29 -10.05 22.30 12.96
N VAL A 30 -10.18 20.99 13.20
CA VAL A 30 -10.69 20.49 14.49
C VAL A 30 -9.77 20.93 15.63
N CYS A 31 -8.44 20.85 15.48
CA CYS A 31 -7.51 21.37 16.48
C CYS A 31 -7.72 22.86 16.76
N VAL A 32 -7.85 23.68 15.71
CA VAL A 32 -8.11 25.13 15.86
C VAL A 32 -9.42 25.36 16.60
N ALA A 33 -10.49 24.67 16.22
CA ALA A 33 -11.78 24.76 16.92
C ALA A 33 -11.66 24.38 18.40
N GLN A 34 -10.94 23.31 18.75
CA GLN A 34 -10.76 22.91 20.15
C GLN A 34 -9.95 23.92 20.96
N VAL A 35 -8.93 24.55 20.37
CA VAL A 35 -8.22 25.65 21.03
C VAL A 35 -9.16 26.83 21.29
N CYS A 36 -10.01 27.18 20.32
CA CYS A 36 -11.04 28.22 20.52
C CYS A 36 -12.04 27.86 21.63
N PHE A 37 -12.51 26.60 21.70
CA PHE A 37 -13.37 26.12 22.77
C PHE A 37 -12.69 26.18 24.14
N MET A 38 -11.41 25.81 24.22
CA MET A 38 -10.64 25.91 25.47
C MET A 38 -10.52 27.36 25.93
N ILE A 39 -10.20 28.29 25.03
CA ILE A 39 -10.13 29.72 25.36
C ILE A 39 -11.49 30.24 25.83
N ALA A 40 -12.58 29.89 25.12
CA ALA A 40 -13.93 30.35 25.45
C ALA A 40 -14.41 29.82 26.82
N THR A 41 -14.12 28.55 27.14
CA THR A 41 -14.46 27.94 28.44
C THR A 41 -13.65 28.54 29.60
N LEU A 42 -12.37 28.86 29.38
CA LEU A 42 -11.55 29.57 30.37
C LEU A 42 -12.04 31.00 30.62
N MET A 43 -12.42 31.74 29.57
CA MET A 43 -12.96 33.10 29.69
C MET A 43 -14.31 33.16 30.43
N PHE A 44 -15.15 32.12 30.29
CA PHE A 44 -16.45 32.05 30.96
C PHE A 44 -16.35 31.57 32.42
N GLY A 45 -15.30 30.83 32.74
CA GLY A 45 -15.06 30.25 34.06
C GLY A 45 -15.43 28.78 34.13
N LEU A 46 -14.50 27.96 34.64
CA LEU A 46 -14.61 26.50 34.69
C LEU A 46 -15.65 26.00 35.71
N GLN A 47 -16.00 26.83 36.70
CA GLN A 47 -16.97 26.48 37.74
C GLN A 47 -18.42 26.50 37.24
N GLN A 48 -18.66 27.07 36.05
CA GLN A 48 -19.99 27.13 35.47
C GLN A 48 -20.44 25.75 34.96
N PRO A 49 -21.74 25.43 35.03
CA PRO A 49 -22.27 24.13 34.63
C PRO A 49 -21.82 23.74 33.21
N GLY A 50 -21.17 22.57 33.08
CA GLY A 50 -20.73 22.01 31.79
C GLY A 50 -19.45 22.58 31.19
N MET A 51 -18.88 23.67 31.74
CA MET A 51 -17.64 24.27 31.21
C MET A 51 -16.40 23.40 31.46
N LEU A 52 -16.26 22.87 32.69
CA LEU A 52 -15.18 21.95 33.02
C LEU A 52 -15.17 20.72 32.10
N SER A 53 -16.34 20.12 31.88
CA SER A 53 -16.50 18.97 30.98
C SER A 53 -16.09 19.33 29.56
N SER A 54 -16.59 20.47 29.04
CA SER A 54 -16.26 20.95 27.70
C SER A 54 -14.75 21.16 27.53
N PHE A 55 -14.10 21.77 28.53
CA PHE A 55 -12.66 21.99 28.54
C PHE A 55 -11.86 20.67 28.50
N ILE A 56 -12.21 19.70 29.35
CA ILE A 56 -11.55 18.39 29.39
C ILE A 56 -11.71 17.67 28.05
N PHE A 57 -12.93 17.62 27.49
CA PHE A 57 -13.16 16.98 26.20
C PHE A 57 -12.45 17.70 25.06
N SER A 58 -12.36 19.04 25.08
CA SER A 58 -11.58 19.77 24.09
C SER A 58 -10.09 19.41 24.14
N ILE A 59 -9.51 19.22 25.32
CA ILE A 59 -8.13 18.71 25.46
C ILE A 59 -8.00 17.31 24.87
N LEU A 60 -8.89 16.38 25.24
CA LEU A 60 -8.83 14.99 24.73
C LEU A 60 -8.95 14.95 23.21
N ILE A 61 -9.91 15.69 22.64
CA ILE A 61 -10.11 15.79 21.19
C ILE A 61 -8.88 16.42 20.53
N LEU A 62 -8.32 17.49 21.10
CA LEU A 62 -7.11 18.13 20.58
C LEU A 62 -5.94 17.14 20.52
N LEU A 63 -5.67 16.41 21.60
CA LEU A 63 -4.58 15.42 21.67
C LEU A 63 -4.74 14.32 20.60
N ILE A 64 -5.94 13.77 20.45
CA ILE A 64 -6.23 12.74 19.43
C ILE A 64 -5.97 13.30 18.02
N ASN A 65 -6.43 14.52 17.73
CA ASN A 65 -6.25 15.11 16.40
C ASN A 65 -4.79 15.49 16.13
N ILE A 66 -4.02 15.93 17.13
CA ILE A 66 -2.57 16.14 17.02
C ILE A 66 -1.85 14.82 16.69
N LEU A 67 -2.18 13.72 17.37
CA LEU A 67 -1.60 12.41 17.07
C LEU A 67 -1.89 11.96 15.63
N HIS A 68 -3.12 12.19 15.13
CA HIS A 68 -3.46 11.91 13.74
C HIS A 68 -2.67 12.78 12.75
N ILE A 69 -2.53 14.08 13.01
CA ILE A 69 -1.71 14.98 12.18
C ILE A 69 -0.27 14.49 12.16
N TYR A 70 0.30 14.19 13.32
CA TYR A 70 1.66 13.67 13.43
C TYR A 70 1.84 12.38 12.61
N ARG A 71 0.93 11.42 12.73
CA ARG A 71 0.98 10.16 11.96
C ARG A 71 0.91 10.40 10.46
N LEU A 72 0.06 11.31 10.01
CA LEU A 72 -0.10 11.66 8.59
C LEU A 72 1.15 12.36 8.02
N LEU A 73 1.74 13.29 8.78
CA LEU A 73 2.95 13.99 8.37
C LEU A 73 4.16 13.05 8.40
N TYR A 74 4.30 12.23 9.44
CA TYR A 74 5.39 11.27 9.55
C TYR A 74 5.41 10.24 8.41
N ALA A 75 4.22 9.81 7.95
CA ALA A 75 4.09 8.94 6.79
C ALA A 75 4.59 9.59 5.49
N LYS A 76 4.50 10.93 5.39
CA LYS A 76 4.95 11.72 4.22
C LYS A 76 6.43 12.07 4.26
N ILE A 77 7.12 11.93 5.40
CA ILE A 77 8.57 12.17 5.48
C ILE A 77 9.27 11.12 4.59
N PRO A 78 9.98 11.54 3.53
CA PRO A 78 10.67 10.62 2.62
C PRO A 78 11.69 9.79 3.40
N SER A 79 11.56 8.47 3.36
CA SER A 79 12.67 7.59 3.69
C SER A 79 13.53 7.48 2.45
N PRO A 80 14.86 7.66 2.53
CA PRO A 80 15.73 7.44 1.39
C PRO A 80 15.57 5.99 0.91
N ILE A 81 15.29 5.84 -0.38
CA ILE A 81 15.17 4.54 -1.03
C ILE A 81 16.56 4.16 -1.54
N PRO A 82 17.10 2.98 -1.18
CA PRO A 82 18.40 2.52 -1.70
C PRO A 82 18.39 2.46 -3.23
N GLU A 83 19.53 2.80 -3.86
CA GLU A 83 19.62 2.90 -5.33
C GLU A 83 19.20 1.59 -6.02
N ALA A 84 19.52 0.44 -5.41
CA ALA A 84 19.11 -0.89 -5.89
C ALA A 84 17.59 -1.07 -6.05
N TYR A 85 16.78 -0.30 -5.30
CA TYR A 85 15.31 -0.38 -5.32
C TYR A 85 14.65 0.84 -5.98
N LYS A 86 15.43 1.81 -6.44
CA LYS A 86 14.89 3.07 -6.98
C LYS A 86 14.11 2.85 -8.28
N VAL A 87 14.67 2.07 -9.19
CA VAL A 87 14.04 1.74 -10.49
C VAL A 87 12.70 1.02 -10.30
N ILE A 88 12.66 0.00 -9.45
CA ILE A 88 11.43 -0.75 -9.15
C ILE A 88 10.40 0.12 -8.43
N TYR A 89 10.84 0.99 -7.50
CA TYR A 89 9.96 1.92 -6.84
C TYR A 89 9.28 2.85 -7.85
N GLU A 90 10.07 3.47 -8.72
CA GLU A 90 9.58 4.40 -9.73
C GLU A 90 8.73 3.72 -10.82
N ASN A 91 8.94 2.45 -11.12
CA ASN A 91 8.19 1.79 -12.20
C ASN A 91 6.94 1.05 -11.72
N LYS A 92 6.97 0.46 -10.53
CA LYS A 92 5.88 -0.40 -10.03
C LYS A 92 5.24 0.08 -8.74
N PHE A 93 5.99 0.74 -7.85
CA PHE A 93 5.53 1.08 -6.50
C PHE A 93 5.29 2.58 -6.28
N LYS A 94 5.17 3.41 -7.34
CA LYS A 94 4.89 4.86 -7.23
C LYS A 94 3.63 5.22 -6.43
N GLN A 95 2.66 4.31 -6.33
CA GLN A 95 1.47 4.52 -5.50
C GLN A 95 1.72 4.41 -3.99
N PHE A 96 2.90 3.91 -3.59
CA PHE A 96 3.35 3.85 -2.20
C PHE A 96 4.14 5.12 -1.87
N LEU A 97 3.92 5.66 -0.67
CA LEU A 97 4.86 6.60 -0.08
C LEU A 97 6.20 5.91 0.12
N SER A 98 7.32 6.63 0.06
CA SER A 98 8.66 6.03 0.18
C SER A 98 8.81 5.20 1.47
N ARG A 99 8.25 5.68 2.58
CA ARG A 99 8.22 4.93 3.85
C ARG A 99 7.35 3.68 3.79
N GLU A 100 6.19 3.72 3.13
CA GLU A 100 5.34 2.54 2.94
C GLU A 100 6.05 1.48 2.09
N PHE A 101 6.76 1.91 1.05
CA PHE A 101 7.60 1.03 0.26
C PHE A 101 8.73 0.42 1.10
N MET A 102 9.44 1.21 1.89
CA MET A 102 10.50 0.68 2.77
C MET A 102 9.95 -0.28 3.84
N ILE A 103 8.76 -0.03 4.38
CA ILE A 103 8.06 -0.97 5.25
C ILE A 103 7.77 -2.27 4.48
N LEU A 104 7.22 -2.21 3.26
CA LEU A 104 6.98 -3.41 2.46
C LEU A 104 8.28 -4.19 2.23
N MET A 105 9.36 -3.50 1.85
CA MET A 105 10.66 -4.09 1.59
C MET A 105 11.31 -4.70 2.84
N SER A 106 11.03 -4.20 4.04
CA SER A 106 11.57 -4.80 5.28
C SER A 106 10.98 -6.19 5.59
N TYR A 107 9.87 -6.57 4.96
CA TYR A 107 9.31 -7.93 5.03
C TYR A 107 9.71 -8.80 3.83
N ALA A 108 10.46 -8.25 2.88
CA ALA A 108 10.96 -8.97 1.73
C ALA A 108 12.29 -9.66 2.07
N GLN A 109 12.50 -10.84 1.51
CA GLN A 109 13.77 -11.55 1.52
C GLN A 109 14.46 -11.35 0.18
N PRO A 110 15.58 -10.61 0.10
CA PRO A 110 16.37 -10.53 -1.12
C PRO A 110 17.02 -11.88 -1.40
N LYS A 111 16.91 -12.34 -2.65
CA LYS A 111 17.46 -13.60 -3.15
C LYS A 111 18.14 -13.37 -4.49
N SER A 112 19.07 -14.26 -4.83
CA SER A 112 19.71 -14.31 -6.13
C SER A 112 19.79 -15.75 -6.58
N THR A 113 19.57 -16.02 -7.85
CA THR A 113 19.73 -17.34 -8.43
C THR A 113 20.30 -17.27 -9.83
N THR A 114 20.99 -18.31 -10.27
CA THR A 114 21.65 -18.37 -11.58
C THR A 114 21.25 -19.63 -12.33
N ASN A 115 20.61 -19.46 -13.49
CA ASN A 115 20.17 -20.57 -14.36
C ASN A 115 19.28 -21.64 -13.67
N ASP A 116 18.63 -21.28 -12.57
CA ASP A 116 17.80 -22.17 -11.76
C ASP A 116 16.37 -21.60 -11.58
N TYR A 117 15.49 -22.39 -11.00
CA TYR A 117 14.08 -22.06 -10.81
C TYR A 117 13.87 -21.08 -9.65
N LEU A 118 13.13 -20.00 -9.92
CA LEU A 118 12.58 -19.11 -8.91
C LEU A 118 11.25 -19.67 -8.37
N ILE A 119 10.46 -20.29 -9.25
CA ILE A 119 9.18 -20.93 -8.95
C ILE A 119 9.15 -22.24 -9.74
N GLN A 120 8.66 -23.30 -9.12
CA GLN A 120 8.38 -24.58 -9.79
C GLN A 120 6.86 -24.73 -9.99
N GLU A 121 6.51 -25.31 -11.12
CA GLU A 121 5.14 -25.77 -11.43
C GLU A 121 4.68 -26.77 -10.36
N ASP A 122 3.37 -26.81 -10.11
CA ASP A 122 2.72 -27.67 -9.11
C ASP A 122 3.15 -27.45 -7.64
N ILE A 123 3.90 -26.37 -7.37
CA ILE A 123 4.26 -25.95 -6.01
C ILE A 123 3.55 -24.64 -5.68
N ILE A 124 3.09 -24.51 -4.42
CA ILE A 124 2.57 -23.23 -3.91
C ILE A 124 3.70 -22.21 -3.89
N ALA A 125 3.54 -21.13 -4.64
CA ALA A 125 4.54 -20.08 -4.74
C ALA A 125 4.29 -18.95 -3.74
N ASP A 126 5.39 -18.38 -3.26
CA ASP A 126 5.43 -17.07 -2.61
C ASP A 126 5.46 -15.96 -3.66
N VAL A 127 5.09 -14.75 -3.25
CA VAL A 127 5.12 -13.58 -4.14
C VAL A 127 6.56 -13.09 -4.25
N SER A 128 7.05 -12.90 -5.47
CA SER A 128 8.37 -12.29 -5.70
C SER A 128 8.32 -11.21 -6.76
N VAL A 129 9.27 -10.29 -6.71
CA VAL A 129 9.48 -9.30 -7.77
C VAL A 129 10.92 -9.30 -8.23
N LEU A 130 11.13 -9.34 -9.55
CA LEU A 130 12.45 -9.28 -10.16
C LEU A 130 13.03 -7.87 -10.01
N ILE A 131 14.18 -7.78 -9.34
CA ILE A 131 14.93 -6.54 -9.14
C ILE A 131 15.92 -6.32 -10.29
N GLU A 132 16.56 -7.40 -10.77
CA GLU A 132 17.58 -7.35 -11.82
C GLU A 132 17.61 -8.69 -12.57
N GLY A 133 17.87 -8.63 -13.88
CA GLY A 133 17.91 -9.81 -14.75
C GLY A 133 16.56 -10.16 -15.36
N LYS A 134 16.51 -11.31 -16.02
CA LYS A 134 15.34 -11.79 -16.76
C LYS A 134 15.06 -13.26 -16.46
N ALA A 135 13.81 -13.68 -16.63
CA ALA A 135 13.42 -15.07 -16.39
C ALA A 135 12.48 -15.60 -17.47
N TRP A 136 12.54 -16.90 -17.75
CA TRP A 136 11.54 -17.57 -18.59
C TRP A 136 10.39 -18.10 -17.75
N VAL A 137 9.19 -18.00 -18.29
CA VAL A 137 8.01 -18.73 -17.81
C VAL A 137 7.87 -19.99 -18.66
N LEU A 138 7.89 -21.15 -18.00
CA LEU A 138 7.83 -22.47 -18.63
C LEU A 138 6.56 -23.18 -18.15
N MET A 139 5.84 -23.82 -19.07
CA MET A 139 4.74 -24.73 -18.76
C MET A 139 5.12 -26.10 -19.33
N GLY A 140 5.43 -27.06 -18.46
CA GLY A 140 6.20 -28.24 -18.85
C GLY A 140 7.53 -27.86 -19.52
N THR A 141 7.72 -28.29 -20.76
CA THR A 141 8.95 -28.00 -21.55
C THR A 141 8.85 -26.74 -22.42
N ASN A 142 7.67 -26.14 -22.53
CA ASN A 142 7.44 -25.03 -23.46
C ASN A 142 7.68 -23.67 -22.81
N GLN A 143 8.51 -22.85 -23.45
CA GLN A 143 8.68 -21.45 -23.08
C GLN A 143 7.46 -20.63 -23.52
N ILE A 144 6.73 -20.07 -22.55
CA ILE A 144 5.50 -19.30 -22.79
C ILE A 144 5.80 -17.83 -22.99
N THR A 145 6.69 -17.28 -22.17
CA THR A 145 7.08 -15.86 -22.24
C THR A 145 8.38 -15.61 -21.48
N GLU A 146 9.00 -14.49 -21.77
CA GLU A 146 10.09 -13.91 -20.97
C GLU A 146 9.52 -12.86 -20.00
N LEU A 147 10.10 -12.79 -18.82
CA LEU A 147 9.83 -11.80 -17.78
C LEU A 147 11.01 -10.85 -17.68
N GLU A 148 10.70 -9.57 -17.76
CA GLU A 148 11.65 -8.48 -17.63
C GLU A 148 11.78 -8.03 -16.17
N GLN A 149 12.76 -7.17 -15.92
CA GLN A 149 12.92 -6.47 -14.64
C GLN A 149 11.60 -5.82 -14.19
N ASN A 150 11.36 -5.82 -12.87
CA ASN A 150 10.14 -5.33 -12.23
C ASN A 150 8.90 -6.20 -12.44
N SER A 151 9.03 -7.38 -13.05
CA SER A 151 7.94 -8.35 -13.14
C SER A 151 7.64 -8.98 -11.79
N ILE A 152 6.37 -9.04 -11.45
CA ILE A 152 5.86 -9.77 -10.28
C ILE A 152 5.67 -11.22 -10.68
N ILE A 153 5.97 -12.16 -9.79
CA ILE A 153 5.76 -13.59 -10.00
C ILE A 153 5.14 -14.23 -8.75
N GLY A 154 4.46 -15.35 -8.92
CA GLY A 154 3.80 -16.08 -7.84
C GLY A 154 2.51 -15.42 -7.32
N GLU A 155 2.10 -14.28 -7.88
CA GLU A 155 0.92 -13.54 -7.41
C GLU A 155 -0.37 -14.31 -7.62
N ILE A 156 -0.49 -15.07 -8.72
CA ILE A 156 -1.68 -15.88 -9.00
C ILE A 156 -1.80 -16.98 -7.93
N SER A 157 -0.74 -17.78 -7.74
CA SER A 157 -0.69 -18.81 -6.70
C SER A 157 -0.92 -18.23 -5.30
N PHE A 158 -0.39 -17.04 -5.02
CA PHE A 158 -0.62 -16.35 -3.76
C PHE A 158 -2.10 -16.03 -3.53
N LEU A 159 -2.74 -15.38 -4.51
CA LEU A 159 -4.12 -14.89 -4.45
C LEU A 159 -5.16 -16.02 -4.46
N THR A 160 -4.93 -17.07 -5.25
CA THR A 160 -5.86 -18.20 -5.40
C THR A 160 -5.67 -19.28 -4.34
N HIS A 161 -4.56 -19.24 -3.60
CA HIS A 161 -4.11 -20.34 -2.75
C HIS A 161 -3.90 -21.68 -3.50
N SER A 162 -3.72 -21.63 -4.82
CA SER A 162 -3.44 -22.80 -5.65
C SER A 162 -1.93 -22.97 -5.89
N THR A 163 -1.54 -24.13 -6.41
CA THR A 163 -0.19 -24.36 -6.94
C THR A 163 0.09 -23.48 -8.16
N SER A 164 1.38 -23.27 -8.47
CA SER A 164 1.79 -22.55 -9.67
C SER A 164 1.50 -23.39 -10.92
N ILE A 165 0.89 -22.76 -11.93
CA ILE A 165 0.57 -23.40 -13.23
C ILE A 165 1.79 -23.37 -14.18
N ALA A 166 2.86 -22.68 -13.78
CA ALA A 166 4.06 -22.56 -14.59
C ALA A 166 5.29 -22.44 -13.69
N SER A 167 6.41 -22.94 -14.19
CA SER A 167 7.72 -22.72 -13.62
C SER A 167 8.28 -21.37 -14.08
N VAL A 168 9.10 -20.74 -13.25
CA VAL A 168 9.85 -19.53 -13.60
C VAL A 168 11.32 -19.82 -13.43
N LYS A 169 12.10 -19.76 -14.51
CA LYS A 169 13.54 -20.08 -14.53
C LYS A 169 14.39 -18.86 -14.86
N ALA A 170 15.46 -18.64 -14.12
CA ALA A 170 16.38 -17.53 -14.35
C ALA A 170 17.12 -17.65 -15.68
N ILE A 171 17.27 -16.52 -16.38
CA ILE A 171 18.16 -16.36 -17.52
C ILE A 171 19.45 -15.72 -16.98
N ASN A 172 20.52 -16.51 -16.86
CA ASN A 172 21.72 -16.13 -16.12
C ASN A 172 21.39 -15.80 -14.66
N THR A 173 22.05 -14.80 -14.08
CA THR A 173 21.84 -14.36 -12.71
C THR A 173 20.67 -13.39 -12.62
N VAL A 174 19.71 -13.70 -11.75
CA VAL A 174 18.54 -12.88 -11.45
C VAL A 174 18.53 -12.56 -9.97
N LYS A 175 18.34 -11.28 -9.64
CA LYS A 175 18.09 -10.81 -8.26
C LYS A 175 16.62 -10.51 -8.09
N PHE A 176 16.03 -10.95 -6.99
CA PHE A 176 14.61 -10.79 -6.73
C PHE A 176 14.34 -10.65 -5.24
N CYS A 177 13.20 -10.05 -4.90
CA CYS A 177 12.73 -9.94 -3.53
C CYS A 177 11.49 -10.82 -3.36
N THR A 178 11.49 -11.69 -2.35
CA THR A 178 10.39 -12.62 -2.06
C THR A 178 9.69 -12.23 -0.77
N TRP A 179 8.37 -12.19 -0.80
CA TRP A 179 7.52 -12.08 0.37
C TRP A 179 6.86 -13.43 0.63
N THR A 180 7.31 -14.10 1.69
CA THR A 180 6.66 -15.33 2.14
C THR A 180 5.25 -15.06 2.61
N ARG A 181 4.36 -16.05 2.52
CA ARG A 181 3.00 -15.94 3.09
C ARG A 181 3.03 -15.52 4.57
N GLU A 182 3.96 -16.07 5.34
CA GLU A 182 4.14 -15.72 6.75
C GLU A 182 4.51 -14.24 6.93
N ASN A 183 5.46 -13.74 6.14
CA ASN A 183 5.87 -12.33 6.20
C ASN A 183 4.72 -11.39 5.80
N LEU A 184 3.91 -11.78 4.81
CA LEU A 184 2.73 -11.01 4.41
C LEU A 184 1.63 -11.02 5.48
N LEU A 185 1.46 -12.12 6.21
CA LEU A 185 0.55 -12.18 7.36
C LEU A 185 1.02 -11.26 8.50
N LYS A 186 2.34 -11.24 8.79
CA LYS A 186 2.92 -10.30 9.75
C LYS A 186 2.73 -8.84 9.31
N LEU A 187 2.98 -8.54 8.03
CA LEU A 187 2.75 -7.21 7.45
C LEU A 187 1.27 -6.80 7.57
N LYS A 188 0.32 -7.70 7.28
CA LYS A 188 -1.12 -7.44 7.41
C LYS A 188 -1.51 -7.04 8.84
N LYS A 189 -0.93 -7.72 9.84
CA LYS A 189 -1.20 -7.44 11.25
C LYS A 189 -0.61 -6.10 11.71
N GLN A 190 0.62 -5.78 11.30
CA GLN A 190 1.34 -4.61 11.80
C GLN A 190 1.09 -3.33 10.98
N TYR A 191 0.96 -3.46 9.66
CA TYR A 191 0.79 -2.36 8.71
C TYR A 191 -0.30 -2.68 7.67
N PRO A 192 -1.57 -2.81 8.09
CA PRO A 192 -2.67 -3.25 7.21
C PRO A 192 -2.81 -2.38 5.95
N ASN A 193 -2.62 -1.07 6.06
CA ASN A 193 -2.70 -0.16 4.91
C ASN A 193 -1.65 -0.47 3.83
N VAL A 194 -0.42 -0.83 4.23
CA VAL A 194 0.66 -1.21 3.30
C VAL A 194 0.34 -2.56 2.66
N TYR A 195 -0.13 -3.52 3.47
CA TYR A 195 -0.55 -4.83 2.98
C TYR A 195 -1.65 -4.72 1.93
N TYR A 196 -2.74 -3.98 2.18
CA TYR A 196 -3.86 -3.90 1.23
C TYR A 196 -3.48 -3.14 -0.05
N LYS A 197 -2.65 -2.10 0.03
CA LYS A 197 -2.07 -1.47 -1.18
C LYS A 197 -1.24 -2.46 -2.01
N PHE A 198 -0.48 -3.34 -1.35
CA PHE A 198 0.29 -4.36 -2.03
C PHE A 198 -0.63 -5.44 -2.62
N TYR A 199 -1.64 -5.87 -1.88
CA TYR A 199 -2.65 -6.83 -2.35
C TYR A 199 -3.38 -6.32 -3.59
N ASP A 200 -3.80 -5.06 -3.62
CA ASP A 200 -4.42 -4.43 -4.80
C ASP A 200 -3.48 -4.42 -6.01
N LEU A 201 -2.19 -4.14 -5.79
CA LEU A 201 -1.16 -4.20 -6.83
C LEU A 201 -1.01 -5.62 -7.39
N LEU A 202 -1.09 -6.66 -6.54
CA LEU A 202 -1.06 -8.05 -6.97
C LEU A 202 -2.30 -8.43 -7.78
N ILE A 203 -3.49 -8.02 -7.34
CA ILE A 203 -4.75 -8.24 -8.09
C ILE A 203 -4.63 -7.64 -9.49
N LYS A 204 -4.17 -6.39 -9.58
CA LYS A 204 -4.01 -5.70 -10.86
C LYS A 204 -3.01 -6.44 -11.78
N SER A 205 -1.86 -6.83 -11.24
CA SER A 205 -0.85 -7.61 -11.99
C SER A 205 -1.41 -8.95 -12.48
N ALA A 206 -2.11 -9.69 -11.61
CA ALA A 206 -2.73 -10.95 -11.98
C ALA A 206 -3.79 -10.77 -13.07
N GLY A 207 -4.63 -9.73 -12.96
CA GLY A 207 -5.64 -9.38 -13.96
C GLY A 207 -5.04 -9.03 -15.33
N GLU A 208 -3.95 -8.27 -15.36
CA GLU A 208 -3.21 -7.96 -16.59
C GLU A 208 -2.69 -9.24 -17.26
N LYS A 209 -2.07 -10.15 -16.50
CA LYS A 209 -1.54 -11.41 -17.05
C LYS A 209 -2.64 -12.37 -17.53
N LEU A 210 -3.75 -12.49 -16.79
CA LEU A 210 -4.87 -13.33 -17.20
C LEU A 210 -5.53 -12.79 -18.49
N ARG A 211 -5.64 -11.46 -18.62
CA ARG A 211 -6.12 -10.84 -19.86
C ARG A 211 -5.20 -11.16 -21.04
N ASP A 212 -3.89 -11.01 -20.85
CA ASP A 212 -2.91 -11.27 -21.92
C ASP A 212 -2.89 -12.76 -22.33
N GLN A 213 -3.02 -13.68 -21.37
CA GLN A 213 -3.17 -15.11 -21.64
C GLN A 213 -4.44 -15.42 -22.43
N ASN A 214 -5.59 -14.87 -22.03
CA ASN A 214 -6.87 -15.07 -22.73
C ASN A 214 -6.81 -14.54 -24.16
N ILE A 215 -6.21 -13.37 -24.37
CA ILE A 215 -6.02 -12.79 -25.70
C ILE A 215 -5.15 -13.72 -26.57
N ARG A 216 -4.00 -14.17 -26.06
CA ARG A 216 -3.13 -15.11 -26.81
C ARG A 216 -3.85 -16.42 -27.15
N GLY A 217 -4.55 -17.01 -26.18
CA GLY A 217 -5.34 -18.23 -26.39
C GLY A 217 -6.45 -18.05 -27.45
N PHE A 218 -7.11 -16.89 -27.46
CA PHE A 218 -8.12 -16.55 -28.47
C PHE A 218 -7.52 -16.47 -29.89
N TYR A 219 -6.38 -15.80 -30.06
CA TYR A 219 -5.74 -15.67 -31.37
C TYR A 219 -5.16 -17.00 -31.88
N LEU A 220 -4.53 -17.81 -31.01
CA LEU A 220 -4.05 -19.15 -31.37
C LEU A 220 -5.19 -20.07 -31.86
N LYS A 221 -6.36 -19.99 -31.22
CA LYS A 221 -7.54 -20.76 -31.61
C LYS A 221 -8.16 -20.30 -32.94
N LYS A 222 -7.97 -19.02 -33.31
CA LYS A 222 -8.44 -18.45 -34.58
C LYS A 222 -7.51 -18.82 -35.74
N THR A 223 -6.19 -18.83 -35.54
CA THR A 223 -5.21 -19.23 -36.56
C THR A 223 -5.25 -20.73 -36.86
N LEU A 224 -5.61 -21.58 -35.88
CA LEU A 224 -5.80 -23.03 -36.07
C LEU A 224 -7.12 -23.40 -36.77
N LYS A 225 -8.03 -22.44 -37.01
CA LYS A 225 -9.34 -22.65 -37.64
C LYS A 225 -9.41 -22.20 -39.10
N ILE A 226 -8.29 -21.92 -39.74
CA ILE A 226 -8.24 -21.65 -41.19
C ILE A 226 -7.80 -22.95 -41.88
N PRO A 227 -8.73 -23.81 -42.34
CA PRO A 227 -8.35 -24.86 -43.27
C PRO A 227 -7.97 -24.22 -44.61
N SER A 228 -6.85 -24.64 -45.16
CA SER A 228 -6.44 -24.43 -46.56
C SER A 228 -7.44 -25.05 -47.52
#